data_AF-A0A1Y1MSA1-F1
#
_entry.id   AF-A0A1Y1MSA1-F1
#
_cell.length_a   1.000
_cell.length_b   1.000
_cell.length_c   1.000
_cell.angle_alpha   90.00
_cell.angle_beta   90.00
_cell.angle_gamma   90.00
#
_symmetry.space_group_name_H-M   'P 1'
#
loop_
_entity.id
_entity.type
_entity.pdbx_description
1 polymer ?
#
loop_
_entity_poly.entity_id
_entity_poly.type
_entity_poly.pdbx_seq_one_letter_code
_entity_poly.pdbx_strand_id
1 'polypeptide(L)'
;MLLRRLIKCTASCARYSTETKSAIATALYKLHVEQGGKMVNFAGYYLPVQYNDLSITNSHVHTRENASLFDVSHMLQTEVTGTSPVYCCRNCRLPPQVSSA
;
A
#
# COMPACT_ATOMS: atom_id res chain seq x y z
N MET A 1 -31.48 18.29 -27.91
CA MET A 1 -31.86 17.25 -26.92
C MET A 1 -31.27 15.92 -27.36
N LEU A 2 -30.24 15.39 -26.69
CA LEU A 2 -30.16 13.97 -26.31
C LEU A 2 -28.94 13.71 -25.41
N LEU A 3 -29.26 13.35 -24.16
CA LEU A 3 -28.50 12.58 -23.17
C LEU A 3 -26.98 12.83 -22.98
N ARG A 4 -26.67 13.83 -22.15
CA ARG A 4 -25.50 13.76 -21.28
C ARG A 4 -25.76 12.65 -20.25
N ARG A 5 -25.23 11.45 -20.48
CA ARG A 5 -25.16 10.42 -19.43
C ARG A 5 -24.24 10.94 -18.32
N LEU A 6 -24.85 11.52 -17.30
CA LEU A 6 -24.21 11.77 -16.02
C LEU A 6 -23.89 10.42 -15.39
N ILE A 7 -22.69 9.92 -15.65
CA ILE A 7 -22.09 8.85 -14.85
C ILE A 7 -21.88 9.48 -13.48
N LYS A 8 -22.84 9.27 -12.56
CA LYS A 8 -22.65 9.56 -11.13
C LYS A 8 -21.47 8.71 -10.69
N CYS A 9 -20.31 9.35 -10.57
CA CYS A 9 -19.13 8.76 -9.98
C CYS A 9 -19.42 8.61 -8.48
N THR A 10 -20.08 7.52 -8.09
CA THR A 10 -20.18 7.07 -6.68
C THR A 10 -18.85 6.44 -6.25
N ALA A 11 -17.73 7.07 -6.62
CA ALA A 11 -16.46 6.73 -6.03
C ALA A 11 -16.51 7.29 -4.61
N SER A 12 -16.91 6.42 -3.67
CA SER A 12 -16.56 6.59 -2.28
C SER A 12 -15.05 6.82 -2.24
N CYS A 13 -14.65 8.08 -2.12
CA CYS A 13 -13.28 8.43 -1.84
C CYS A 13 -13.04 7.94 -0.42
N ALA A 14 -12.59 6.69 -0.29
CA ALA A 14 -12.16 6.15 0.97
C ALA A 14 -11.00 7.02 1.43
N ARG A 15 -11.29 7.90 2.40
CA ARG A 15 -10.25 8.61 3.13
C ARG A 15 -9.46 7.52 3.84
N TYR A 16 -8.28 7.19 3.32
CA TYR A 16 -7.33 6.35 4.01
C TYR A 16 -6.77 7.15 5.20
N SER A 17 -7.63 7.34 6.20
CA SER A 17 -7.31 7.90 7.50
C SER A 17 -6.88 6.73 8.37
N THR A 18 -5.68 6.84 8.90
CA THR A 18 -5.03 5.88 9.80
C THR A 18 -5.90 5.56 11.01
N GLU A 19 -6.59 4.42 10.98
CA GLU A 19 -6.96 3.52 12.08
C GLU A 19 -8.18 2.70 11.67
N THR A 20 -7.95 1.50 11.13
CA THR A 20 -8.98 0.48 10.98
C THR A 20 -8.81 -0.52 12.12
N LYS A 21 -9.85 -0.81 12.90
CA LYS A 21 -9.78 -1.68 14.10
C LYS A 21 -9.22 -3.08 13.82
N SER A 22 -9.29 -3.52 12.57
CA SER A 22 -8.71 -4.78 12.09
C SER A 22 -7.76 -4.47 10.94
N ALA A 23 -6.52 -4.94 11.05
CA ALA A 23 -5.52 -4.86 10.00
C ALA A 23 -5.25 -6.24 9.40
N ILE A 24 -4.91 -6.25 8.11
CA ILE A 24 -4.60 -7.44 7.33
C ILE A 24 -3.10 -7.76 7.53
N ALA A 25 -2.77 -9.03 7.73
CA ALA A 25 -1.39 -9.49 7.78
C ALA A 25 -0.82 -9.62 6.35
N THR A 26 0.39 -9.10 6.11
CA THR A 26 1.10 -9.34 4.84
C THR A 26 1.64 -10.77 4.77
N ALA A 27 2.02 -11.22 3.57
CA ALA A 27 2.66 -12.53 3.39
C ALA A 27 3.96 -12.69 4.23
N LEU A 28 4.63 -11.58 4.52
CA LEU A 28 5.87 -11.54 5.32
C LEU A 28 5.62 -11.32 6.83
N TYR A 29 4.36 -11.29 7.28
CA TYR A 29 4.02 -10.99 8.67
C TYR A 29 4.75 -11.90 9.68
N LYS A 30 4.76 -13.21 9.44
CA LYS A 30 5.43 -14.16 10.34
C LYS A 30 6.93 -13.91 10.43
N LEU A 31 7.58 -13.65 9.29
CA LEU A 31 9.01 -13.33 9.23
C LEU A 31 9.30 -12.06 10.03
N HIS A 32 8.45 -11.04 9.94
CA HIS A 32 8.63 -9.79 10.69
C HIS A 32 8.54 -10.01 12.21
N VAL A 33 7.59 -10.83 12.66
CA VAL A 33 7.45 -11.17 14.08
C VAL A 33 8.64 -11.97 14.60
N GLU A 34 9.12 -12.95 13.83
CA GLU A 34 10.29 -13.76 14.17
C GLU A 34 11.58 -12.93 14.25
N GLN A 35 11.71 -11.89 13.42
CA GLN A 35 12.85 -10.97 13.40
C GLN A 35 12.73 -9.82 14.42
N GLY A 36 11.79 -9.89 15.38
CA GLY A 36 11.65 -8.88 16.43
C GLY A 36 11.09 -7.54 15.94
N GLY A 37 10.34 -7.55 14.84
CA GLY A 37 9.71 -6.35 14.27
C GLY A 37 8.61 -5.79 15.17
N LYS A 38 8.69 -4.50 15.48
CA LYS A 38 7.62 -3.76 16.17
C LYS A 38 6.47 -3.50 15.20
N MET A 39 5.46 -4.36 15.24
CA MET A 39 4.30 -4.31 14.35
C MET A 39 3.35 -3.17 14.73
N VAL A 40 2.91 -2.42 13.73
CA VAL A 40 1.90 -1.38 13.87
C VAL A 40 0.82 -1.54 12.80
N ASN A 41 -0.35 -0.97 13.07
CA ASN A 41 -1.40 -0.84 12.08
C ASN A 41 -1.11 0.38 11.19
N PHE A 42 -0.69 0.12 9.97
CA PHE A 42 -0.44 1.14 8.97
C PHE A 42 -1.33 0.89 7.76
N ALA A 43 -2.21 1.85 7.45
CA ALA A 43 -3.14 1.77 6.32
C ALA A 43 -3.93 0.43 6.28
N GLY A 44 -4.36 -0.08 7.43
CA GLY A 44 -5.13 -1.33 7.49
C GLY A 44 -4.29 -2.59 7.25
N TYR A 45 -2.96 -2.49 7.31
CA TYR A 45 -2.02 -3.61 7.26
C TYR A 45 -1.14 -3.64 8.51
N TYR A 46 -0.74 -4.84 8.93
CA TYR A 46 0.28 -5.00 9.96
C TYR A 46 1.66 -4.93 9.32
N LEU A 47 2.40 -3.86 9.62
CA LEU A 47 3.76 -3.64 9.12
C LEU A 47 4.73 -3.30 10.25
N PRO A 48 6.02 -3.70 10.13
CA PRO A 48 7.05 -3.37 11.11
C PRO A 48 7.58 -1.94 10.91
N VAL A 49 7.74 -1.20 12.00
CA VAL A 49 8.37 0.15 11.96
C VAL A 49 9.85 0.09 12.29
N GLN A 50 10.23 -0.81 13.20
CA GLN A 50 11.58 -0.97 13.71
C GLN A 50 11.82 -2.46 13.96
N TYR A 51 13.07 -2.91 13.75
CA TYR A 51 13.51 -4.25 14.11
C TYR A 51 14.58 -4.13 15.20
N ASN A 52 14.43 -4.90 16.27
CA ASN A 52 15.36 -4.92 17.41
C ASN A 52 15.57 -3.54 18.07
N ASP A 53 16.66 -3.38 18.82
CA ASP A 53 17.07 -2.13 19.51
C ASP A 53 17.69 -1.08 18.57
N LEU A 54 17.61 -1.28 17.24
CA LEU A 54 18.12 -0.33 16.26
C LEU A 54 17.18 0.86 16.12
N SER A 55 17.72 2.07 16.26
CA SER A 55 16.96 3.30 16.00
C SER A 55 16.61 3.44 14.52
N ILE A 56 15.51 4.14 14.21
CA ILE A 56 15.12 4.47 12.82
C ILE A 56 16.27 5.17 12.07
N THR A 57 17.01 6.05 12.76
CA THR A 57 18.16 6.76 12.19
C THR A 57 19.25 5.79 11.76
N ASN A 58 19.55 4.78 12.59
CA ASN A 58 20.57 3.78 12.26
C ASN A 58 20.13 2.95 11.05
N SER A 59 18.86 2.54 10.98
CA SER A 59 18.31 1.82 9.81
C SER A 59 18.40 2.67 8.53
N HIS A 60 18.16 3.97 8.63
CA HIS A 60 18.30 4.89 7.50
C HIS A 60 19.77 5.03 7.05
N VAL A 61 20.72 5.20 7.97
CA VAL A 61 22.16 5.23 7.64
C VAL A 61 22.60 3.92 7.02
N HIS A 62 22.21 2.78 7.61
CA HIS A 62 22.53 1.46 7.08
C HIS A 62 22.01 1.25 5.65
N THR A 63 20.79 1.71 5.34
CA THR A 63 20.22 1.64 3.99
C THR A 63 21.00 2.48 2.97
N ARG A 64 21.62 3.59 3.41
CA ARG A 64 22.39 4.47 2.53
C ARG A 64 23.81 3.98 2.30
N GLU A 65 24.43 3.41 3.33
CA GLU A 65 25.81 2.92 3.27
C GLU A 65 25.89 1.49 2.72
N ASN A 66 24.84 0.69 2.91
CA ASN A 66 24.76 -0.71 2.53
C ASN A 66 23.45 -1.00 1.77
N ALA A 67 22.82 -2.14 2.01
CA ALA A 67 21.57 -2.55 1.39
C ALA A 67 20.56 -2.98 2.46
N SER A 68 19.29 -2.65 2.25
CA SER A 68 18.19 -3.00 3.14
C SER A 68 17.03 -3.60 2.36
N LEU A 69 16.22 -4.41 3.04
CA LEU A 69 14.99 -4.98 2.49
C LEU A 69 13.77 -4.23 3.02
N PHE A 70 12.81 -3.92 2.12
CA PHE A 70 11.57 -3.21 2.47
C PHE A 70 10.35 -4.03 2.08
N ASP A 71 9.39 -4.17 3.00
CA ASP A 71 8.07 -4.75 2.72
C ASP A 71 7.12 -3.69 2.12
N VAL A 72 7.05 -3.67 0.79
CA VAL A 72 6.14 -2.79 0.03
C VAL A 72 4.84 -3.49 -0.37
N SER A 73 4.55 -4.66 0.18
CA SER A 73 3.42 -5.51 -0.29
C SER A 73 2.05 -4.87 -0.09
N HIS A 74 1.93 -3.93 0.85
CA HIS A 74 0.70 -3.16 1.07
C HIS A 74 0.48 -2.05 0.04
N MET A 75 1.51 -1.70 -0.76
CA MET A 75 1.40 -0.68 -1.79
C MET A 75 0.62 -1.23 -2.98
N LEU A 76 -0.18 -0.35 -3.60
CA LEU A 76 -0.99 -0.71 -4.74
C LEU A 76 -0.11 -1.17 -5.91
N GLN A 77 -0.33 -2.40 -6.35
CA GLN A 77 0.17 -2.89 -7.64
C GLN A 77 -0.99 -2.81 -8.64
N THR A 78 -0.76 -2.15 -9.78
CA THR A 78 -1.75 -2.06 -10.85
C THR A 78 -1.06 -2.31 -12.18
N GLU A 79 -1.59 -3.27 -12.92
CA GLU A 79 -1.19 -3.51 -14.30
C GLU A 79 -2.17 -2.82 -15.25
N VAL A 80 -1.64 -2.06 -16.20
CA VAL A 80 -2.45 -1.35 -17.20
C VAL A 80 -2.13 -1.92 -18.57
N THR A 81 -3.07 -2.68 -19.14
CA THR A 81 -2.95 -3.29 -20.46
C THR A 81 -3.89 -2.63 -21.46
N GLY A 82 -3.45 -2.40 -22.70
CA GLY A 82 -4.31 -1.92 -23.77
C GLY A 82 -3.55 -1.47 -25.00
N THR A 83 -4.28 -1.19 -26.09
CA THR A 83 -3.71 -0.79 -27.38
C THR A 83 -2.93 0.53 -27.33
N SER A 84 -3.26 1.41 -26.38
CA SER A 84 -2.47 2.61 -26.06
C SER A 84 -2.35 2.73 -24.54
N PRO A 85 -1.24 2.23 -23.94
CA PRO A 85 -1.02 2.28 -22.49
C PRO A 85 -1.03 3.72 -21.96
N VAL A 86 -0.50 4.67 -22.74
CA VAL A 86 -0.45 6.09 -22.38
C VAL A 86 -1.84 6.71 -22.30
N TYR A 87 -2.73 6.39 -23.23
CA TYR A 87 -4.12 6.87 -23.18
C TYR A 87 -4.89 6.25 -22.01
N CYS A 88 -4.64 4.97 -21.74
CA CYS A 88 -5.25 4.26 -20.62
C CYS A 88 -4.83 4.86 -19.27
N CYS A 89 -3.53 5.03 -19.01
CA CYS A 89 -3.03 5.66 -17.78
C CYS A 89 -3.57 7.08 -17.58
N ARG A 90 -3.66 7.87 -18.65
CA ARG A 90 -4.14 9.26 -18.57
C ARG A 90 -5.62 9.38 -18.20
N ASN A 91 -6.44 8.39 -18.59
CA ASN A 91 -7.89 8.40 -18.40
C ASN A 91 -8.40 7.37 -17.38
N CYS A 92 -7.52 6.56 -16.81
CA CYS A 92 -7.86 5.57 -15.79
C CYS A 92 -8.32 6.26 -14.50
N ARG A 93 -9.59 6.06 -14.15
CA ARG A 93 -10.07 6.26 -12.77
C ARG A 93 -10.07 4.90 -12.09
N LEU A 94 -8.95 4.56 -11.46
CA LEU A 94 -8.86 3.33 -10.69
C LEU A 94 -9.74 3.47 -9.44
N PRO A 95 -10.67 2.53 -9.17
CA PRO A 95 -11.35 2.49 -7.88
C PRO A 95 -10.35 2.08 -6.79
N PRO A 96 -10.57 2.47 -5.52
CA PRO A 96 -9.78 1.96 -4.40
C PRO A 96 -9.97 0.44 -4.31
N GLN A 97 -8.90 -0.32 -4.52
CA GLN A 97 -8.94 -1.78 -4.46
C GLN A 97 -8.77 -2.23 -3.00
N VAL A 98 -9.72 -3.02 -2.52
CA VAL A 98 -9.56 -3.89 -1.35
C VAL A 98 -9.49 -5.31 -1.90
N SER A 99 -8.34 -5.71 -2.44
CA SER A 99 -8.13 -7.11 -2.85
C SER A 99 -7.38 -7.83 -1.74
N SER A 100 -8.14 -8.50 -0.87
CA SER A 100 -7.64 -9.56 -0.01
C SER A 100 -7.16 -10.73 -0.88
N ALA A 101 -5.88 -11.06 -0.77
CA ALA A 101 -5.34 -12.37 -1.14
C ALA A 101 -5.76 -13.41 -0.10
#